data_AF-A0A937D3U2-F1
#
_entry.id   AF-A0A937D3U2-F1
#
_cell.length_a   1.000
_cell.length_b   1.000
_cell.length_c   1.000
_cell.angle_alpha   90.00
_cell.angle_beta   90.00
_cell.angle_gamma   90.00
#
_symmetry.space_group_name_H-M   'P 1'
#
loop_
_entity.id
_entity.type
_entity.pdbx_description
1 polymer ?
#
loop_
_entity_poly.entity_id
_entity_poly.type
_entity_poly.pdbx_seq_one_letter_code
_entity_poly.pdbx_strand_id
1 'polypeptide(L)'
;MGQAQRISALEQLLEATFDPQIRYQLLHRTASALLTAADFHAPTAVMVVHAWNATPQQRVDLERFCTAMEADALAPGVWRTRRAGRTLFMAWCDGDPRHTRTILPDDDGALCTAG
;
A
#
# COMPACT_ATOMS: atom_id res chain seq x y z
N MET A 1 -22.70 12.55 -2.93
CA MET A 1 -22.17 12.35 -4.30
C MET A 1 -20.67 12.57 -4.29
N GLY A 2 -19.85 11.56 -3.97
CA GLY A 2 -18.39 11.78 -3.83
C GLY A 2 -17.52 10.52 -3.89
N GLN A 3 -18.07 9.36 -3.55
CA GLN A 3 -17.32 8.09 -3.60
C GLN A 3 -17.08 7.62 -5.04
N ALA A 4 -18.08 7.67 -5.90
CA ALA A 4 -17.95 7.23 -7.31
C ALA A 4 -16.98 8.10 -8.12
N GLN A 5 -17.00 9.43 -7.92
CA GLN A 5 -16.03 10.34 -8.55
C GLN A 5 -14.60 10.08 -8.10
N ARG A 6 -14.40 9.79 -6.81
CA ARG A 6 -13.08 9.42 -6.27
C ARG A 6 -12.61 8.09 -6.87
N ILE A 7 -13.48 7.09 -6.96
CA ILE A 7 -13.13 5.80 -7.56
C ILE A 7 -12.75 6.00 -9.03
N SER A 8 -13.53 6.75 -9.81
CA SER A 8 -13.22 7.01 -11.22
C SER A 8 -11.89 7.76 -11.40
N ALA A 9 -11.58 8.73 -10.54
CA ALA A 9 -10.29 9.40 -10.55
C ALA A 9 -9.13 8.45 -10.20
N LEU A 10 -9.35 7.51 -9.28
CA LEU A 10 -8.36 6.48 -8.92
C LEU A 10 -8.17 5.48 -10.07
N GLU A 11 -9.23 5.07 -10.75
CA GLU A 11 -9.18 4.20 -11.94
C GLU A 11 -8.40 4.85 -13.08
N GLN A 12 -8.61 6.14 -13.32
CA GLN A 12 -7.83 6.90 -14.31
C GLN A 12 -6.35 6.99 -13.93
N LEU A 13 -6.04 7.22 -12.65
CA LEU A 13 -4.66 7.29 -12.18
C LEU A 13 -3.95 5.93 -12.22
N LEU A 14 -4.68 4.86 -11.94
CA LEU A 14 -4.17 3.49 -11.90
C LEU A 14 -4.21 2.79 -13.26
N GLU A 15 -4.82 3.42 -14.27
CA GLU A 15 -5.05 2.88 -15.62
C GLU A 15 -5.66 1.46 -15.57
N ALA A 16 -6.57 1.24 -14.62
CA ALA A 16 -7.18 -0.05 -14.36
C ALA A 16 -8.62 0.13 -13.87
N THR A 17 -9.51 -0.78 -14.30
CA THR A 17 -10.90 -0.83 -13.85
C THR A 17 -11.01 -1.85 -12.72
N PHE A 18 -11.67 -1.48 -11.63
CA PHE A 18 -11.79 -2.34 -10.47
C PHE A 18 -13.25 -2.68 -10.18
N ASP A 19 -13.49 -3.92 -9.77
CA ASP A 19 -14.77 -4.27 -9.18
C ASP A 19 -14.94 -3.45 -7.87
N PRO A 20 -16.10 -2.83 -7.60
CA PRO A 20 -16.35 -2.12 -6.34
C PRO A 20 -16.21 -3.01 -5.09
N GLN A 21 -16.19 -4.34 -5.23
CA GLN A 21 -15.87 -5.28 -4.16
C GLN A 21 -14.37 -5.36 -3.85
N ILE A 22 -13.49 -4.94 -4.76
CA ILE A 22 -12.06 -4.79 -4.48
C ILE A 22 -11.91 -3.75 -3.38
N ARG A 23 -11.15 -4.10 -2.34
CA ARG A 23 -10.97 -3.26 -1.16
C ARG A 23 -10.49 -1.88 -1.57
N TYR A 24 -11.37 -0.89 -1.44
CA TYR A 24 -11.08 0.54 -1.65
C TYR A 24 -9.75 0.98 -0.98
N GLN A 25 -9.38 0.34 0.13
CA GLN A 25 -8.12 0.58 0.82
C GLN A 25 -6.86 0.24 0.00
N LEU A 26 -6.87 -0.77 -0.87
CA LEU A 26 -5.74 -1.12 -1.73
C LEU A 26 -5.60 -0.10 -2.86
N LEU A 27 -6.72 0.24 -3.51
CA LEU A 27 -6.82 1.31 -4.50
C LEU A 27 -6.23 2.62 -3.96
N HIS A 28 -6.73 3.06 -2.81
CA HIS A 28 -6.32 4.33 -2.23
C HIS A 28 -4.83 4.33 -1.84
N ARG A 29 -4.33 3.25 -1.23
CA ARG A 29 -2.91 3.15 -0.87
C ARG A 29 -1.99 3.16 -2.08
N THR A 30 -2.39 2.48 -3.15
CA THR A 30 -1.63 2.45 -4.40
C THR A 30 -1.61 3.82 -5.07
N ALA A 31 -2.76 4.51 -5.11
CA ALA A 31 -2.84 5.87 -5.62
C ALA A 31 -1.99 6.85 -4.80
N SER A 32 -2.04 6.77 -3.46
CA SER A 32 -1.17 7.58 -2.60
C SER A 32 0.30 7.34 -2.92
N ALA A 33 0.73 6.07 -3.11
CA ALA A 33 2.12 5.76 -3.46
C ALA A 33 2.53 6.36 -4.82
N LEU A 34 1.65 6.30 -5.83
CA LEU A 34 1.90 6.91 -7.14
C LEU A 34 1.97 8.43 -7.09
N LEU A 35 1.07 9.07 -6.33
CA LEU A 35 1.08 10.52 -6.12
C LEU A 35 2.34 10.97 -5.38
N THR A 36 2.73 10.27 -4.31
CA THR A 36 4.00 10.53 -3.62
C THR A 36 5.18 10.38 -4.58
N ALA A 37 5.24 9.31 -5.37
CA ALA A 37 6.30 9.18 -6.38
C ALA A 37 6.28 10.32 -7.40
N ALA A 38 5.10 10.83 -7.77
CA ALA A 38 4.99 12.00 -8.64
C ALA A 38 5.52 13.28 -7.99
N ASP A 39 5.13 13.55 -6.74
CA ASP A 39 5.58 14.72 -5.98
C ASP A 39 7.10 14.74 -5.79
N PHE A 40 7.70 13.58 -5.53
CA PHE A 40 9.14 13.41 -5.38
C PHE A 40 9.89 13.26 -6.72
N HIS A 41 9.21 13.38 -7.86
CA HIS A 41 9.77 13.14 -9.20
C HIS A 41 10.48 11.79 -9.32
N ALA A 42 10.03 10.81 -8.54
CA ALA A 42 10.59 9.48 -8.48
C ALA A 42 10.08 8.63 -9.65
N PRO A 43 10.96 7.87 -10.33
CA PRO A 43 10.56 6.97 -11.40
C PRO A 43 9.83 5.72 -10.87
N THR A 44 9.82 5.52 -9.56
CA THR A 44 9.34 4.30 -8.90
C THR A 44 8.44 4.64 -7.72
N ALA A 45 7.31 3.95 -7.64
CA ALA A 45 6.39 3.92 -6.52
C ALA A 45 6.41 2.53 -5.88
N VAL A 46 6.27 2.46 -4.56
CA VAL A 46 6.19 1.19 -3.83
C VAL A 46 4.99 1.23 -2.89
N MET A 47 4.12 0.25 -3.02
CA MET A 47 3.05 -0.02 -2.05
C MET A 47 3.39 -1.31 -1.30
N VAL A 48 3.70 -1.20 -0.01
CA VAL A 48 3.94 -2.35 0.87
C VAL A 48 2.75 -2.55 1.77
N VAL A 49 2.18 -3.75 1.78
CA VAL A 49 1.20 -4.19 2.78
C VAL A 49 1.94 -5.00 3.82
N HIS A 50 2.18 -4.38 4.96
CA HIS A 50 2.63 -5.09 6.16
C HIS A 50 1.40 -5.55 6.94
N ALA A 51 1.24 -6.86 7.11
CA ALA A 51 0.09 -7.42 7.78
C ALA A 51 0.52 -8.12 9.08
N TRP A 52 0.25 -7.48 10.22
CA TRP A 52 0.36 -8.11 11.53
C TRP A 52 -0.86 -9.01 11.74
N ASN A 53 -0.64 -10.32 11.92
CA ASN A 53 -1.69 -11.35 12.01
C ASN A 53 -2.58 -11.43 10.75
N ALA A 54 -1.95 -11.46 9.58
CA ALA A 54 -2.68 -11.50 8.34
C ALA A 54 -3.56 -12.76 8.19
N THR A 55 -4.80 -12.60 7.74
CA THR A 55 -5.60 -13.74 7.32
C THR A 55 -5.23 -14.14 5.88
N PRO A 56 -5.29 -15.43 5.51
CA PRO A 56 -5.07 -15.88 4.13
C PRO A 56 -5.92 -15.11 3.11
N GLN A 57 -7.10 -14.66 3.53
CA GLN A 57 -8.01 -13.90 2.69
C GLN A 57 -7.51 -12.51 2.33
N GLN A 58 -6.80 -11.81 3.23
CA GLN A 58 -6.19 -10.51 2.91
C GLN A 58 -5.08 -10.63 1.87
N ARG A 59 -4.31 -11.72 1.93
CA ARG A 59 -3.28 -12.03 0.94
C ARG A 59 -3.90 -12.34 -0.43
N VAL A 60 -4.92 -13.20 -0.46
CA VAL A 60 -5.67 -13.52 -1.70
C VAL A 60 -6.28 -12.26 -2.32
N ASP A 61 -6.80 -11.34 -1.50
CA ASP A 61 -7.34 -10.07 -1.99
C ASP A 61 -6.26 -9.19 -2.64
N LEU A 62 -5.04 -9.14 -2.06
CA LEU A 62 -3.91 -8.44 -2.67
C LEU A 62 -3.47 -9.12 -3.97
N GLU A 63 -3.39 -10.45 -4.00
CA GLU A 63 -3.01 -11.20 -5.20
C GLU A 63 -4.01 -10.93 -6.35
N ARG A 64 -5.31 -10.94 -6.07
CA ARG A 64 -6.35 -10.56 -7.04
C ARG A 64 -6.20 -9.12 -7.53
N PHE A 65 -5.86 -8.20 -6.62
CA PHE A 65 -5.58 -6.81 -6.97
C PHE A 65 -4.36 -6.69 -7.89
N CYS A 66 -3.27 -7.42 -7.60
CA CYS A 66 -2.07 -7.43 -8.44
C CYS A 66 -2.38 -7.99 -9.84
N THR A 67 -3.22 -9.02 -9.94
CA THR A 67 -3.68 -9.56 -11.22
C THR A 67 -4.52 -8.54 -12.00
N ALA A 68 -5.44 -7.82 -11.35
CA ALA A 68 -6.22 -6.75 -11.99
C ALA A 68 -5.34 -5.58 -12.46
N MET A 69 -4.21 -5.36 -11.80
CA MET A 69 -3.18 -4.39 -12.18
C MET A 69 -2.21 -4.90 -13.25
N GLU A 70 -2.45 -6.11 -13.78
CA GLU A 70 -1.59 -6.79 -14.76
C GLU A 70 -0.12 -6.82 -14.30
N ALA A 71 0.09 -7.06 -13.00
CA ALA A 71 1.42 -7.02 -12.41
C ALA A 71 2.13 -8.36 -12.56
N ASP A 72 3.39 -8.31 -12.98
CA ASP A 72 4.27 -9.45 -13.04
C ASP A 72 4.75 -9.85 -11.63
N ALA A 73 4.66 -11.14 -11.31
CA ALA A 73 5.28 -11.68 -10.10
C ALA A 73 6.81 -11.71 -10.28
N LEU A 74 7.54 -11.01 -9.42
CA LEU A 74 9.02 -10.98 -9.44
C LEU A 74 9.63 -11.95 -8.43
N ALA A 75 8.99 -12.08 -7.28
CA ALA A 75 9.38 -12.96 -6.19
C ALA A 75 8.14 -13.31 -5.35
N PRO A 76 8.21 -14.32 -4.48
CA PRO A 76 7.10 -14.62 -3.56
C PRO A 76 6.71 -13.38 -2.75
N GLY A 77 5.47 -12.92 -2.91
CA GLY A 77 4.98 -11.72 -2.22
C GLY A 77 5.39 -10.39 -2.85
N VAL A 78 6.01 -10.36 -4.03
CA VAL A 78 6.43 -9.13 -4.71
C VAL A 78 5.99 -9.14 -6.16
N TRP A 79 5.25 -8.10 -6.54
CA TRP A 79 4.74 -7.86 -7.88
C TRP A 79 5.20 -6.51 -8.42
N ARG A 80 5.32 -6.42 -9.74
CA ARG A 80 5.69 -5.19 -10.44
C ARG A 80 4.79 -4.95 -11.63
N THR A 81 4.32 -3.72 -11.78
CA THR A 81 3.65 -3.24 -12.98
C THR A 81 4.21 -1.89 -13.39
N ARG A 82 3.83 -1.40 -14.58
CA ARG A 82 4.08 -0.03 -15.01
C ARG A 82 2.74 0.67 -15.17
N ARG A 83 2.56 1.79 -14.46
CA ARG A 83 1.34 2.60 -14.47
C ARG A 83 1.68 4.08 -14.35
N ALA A 84 0.92 4.94 -15.02
CA ALA A 84 1.13 6.38 -15.04
C ALA A 84 2.59 6.78 -15.33
N GLY A 85 3.22 6.07 -16.28
CA GLY A 85 4.62 6.26 -16.68
C GLY A 85 5.69 5.82 -15.67
N ARG A 86 5.30 5.26 -14.51
CA ARG A 86 6.20 4.90 -13.40
C ARG A 86 6.20 3.40 -13.15
N THR A 87 7.29 2.90 -12.57
CA THR A 87 7.35 1.51 -12.08
C THR A 87 6.65 1.45 -10.73
N LEU A 88 5.64 0.61 -10.61
CA LEU A 88 4.92 0.36 -9.37
C LEU A 88 5.28 -1.02 -8.84
N PHE A 89 5.84 -1.06 -7.65
CA PHE A 89 6.04 -2.31 -6.90
C PHE A 89 4.93 -2.47 -5.87
N MET A 90 4.39 -3.67 -5.78
CA MET A 90 3.44 -4.08 -4.74
C MET A 90 4.06 -5.23 -3.98
N ALA A 91 4.17 -5.09 -2.67
CA ALA A 91 4.79 -6.11 -1.82
C ALA A 91 3.89 -6.48 -0.65
N TRP A 92 3.91 -7.76 -0.32
CA TRP A 92 3.31 -8.32 0.89
C TRP A 92 4.41 -8.69 1.87
N CYS A 93 4.32 -8.17 3.08
CA CYS A 93 5.18 -8.55 4.18
C CYS A 93 4.33 -9.16 5.28
N ASP A 94 4.53 -10.46 5.51
CA ASP A 94 4.02 -11.12 6.71
C ASP A 94 4.77 -10.55 7.92
N GLY A 95 4.03 -10.00 8.89
CA GLY A 95 4.62 -9.57 10.15
C GLY A 95 5.13 -10.78 10.92
N ASP A 96 6.41 -10.76 11.34
CA ASP A 96 6.94 -11.80 12.21
C ASP A 96 6.24 -11.69 13.60
N PRO A 97 5.51 -12.73 14.05
CA PRO A 97 4.83 -12.70 15.35
C PRO A 97 5.80 -12.55 16.55
N ARG A 98 7.11 -12.67 16.33
CA ARG A 98 8.14 -12.41 17.36
C ARG A 98 8.38 -10.93 17.64
N HIS A 99 7.92 -10.02 16.77
CA HIS A 99 8.16 -8.57 16.89
C HIS A 99 6.90 -7.74 17.18
N THR A 100 5.75 -8.36 17.46
CA THR A 100 4.48 -7.67 17.79
C THR A 100 4.45 -7.02 19.18
N ARG A 101 5.53 -7.11 19.96
CA ARG A 101 5.65 -6.45 21.27
C ARG A 101 6.94 -5.65 21.36
N THR A 102 7.01 -4.55 20.62
CA THR A 102 7.88 -3.44 21.02
C THR A 102 7.05 -2.56 21.94
N ILE A 103 7.28 -2.67 23.25
CA ILE A 103 6.95 -1.58 24.16
C ILE A 103 7.89 -0.46 23.72
N LEU A 104 7.37 0.54 23.00
CA LEU A 104 8.11 1.79 22.87
C LEU A 104 8.38 2.26 24.31
N PRO A 105 9.63 2.49 24.74
CA PRO A 105 9.83 3.22 25.98
C PRO A 105 9.04 4.52 25.84
N ASP A 106 8.14 4.74 26.78
CA ASP A 106 7.45 6.01 26.96
C ASP A 106 8.56 7.06 27.02
N ASP A 107 8.64 7.92 26.01
CA ASP A 107 9.46 9.13 26.07
C ASP A 107 8.71 10.08 27.00
N ASP A 108 8.71 9.74 28.29
CA ASP A 108 8.28 10.64 29.34
C ASP A 108 9.39 11.69 29.46
N GLY A 109 9.21 12.73 28.64
CA GLY A 109 10.01 13.92 28.64
C GLY A 109 9.99 14.56 30.02
N ALA A 110 10.97 14.24 30.86
CA ALA A 110 11.33 15.04 32.01
C ALA A 110 12.38 16.09 31.60
N LEU A 111 11.93 17.09 30.85
CA LEU A 111 12.60 18.40 30.78
C LEU A 111 12.12 19.26 31.97
N CYS A 112 13.08 19.71 32.78
CA CYS A 112 13.11 20.96 33.55
C CYS A 112 12.22 21.13 34.81
N THR A 113 12.89 21.29 35.96
CA THR A 113 12.74 22.40 36.94
C THR A 113 14.03 22.37 37.79
N ALA A 114 15.00 23.30 37.67
CA ALA A 114 15.03 24.70 38.13
C ALA A 114 14.58 24.87 39.60
N GLY A 115 15.53 25.13 40.50
CA GLY A 115 15.28 25.47 41.91
C GLY A 115 16.41 25.06 42.84
#